data_AF-A0A2L0UDD4-F1
#
_entry.id   AF-A0A2L0UDD4-F1
#
_cell.length_a   1.000
_cell.length_b   1.000
_cell.length_c   1.000
_cell.angle_alpha   90.00
_cell.angle_beta   90.00
_cell.angle_gamma   90.00
#
_symmetry.space_group_name_H-M   'P 1'
#
loop_
_entity.id
_entity.type
_entity.pdbx_description
1 polymer ?
#
loop_
_entity_poly.entity_id
_entity_poly.type
_entity_poly.pdbx_seq_one_letter_code
_entity_poly.pdbx_strand_id
1 'polypeptide(L)'
;MTISTLDPDNLDGTVRPQDDLFRHANGVWLKDAVIPDDRPLTGSFTALRDASELAVRAIIEDAASRAGTGPADGIDAKLGTLYADFMDTARVEARRATRRCGR
;
A
#
# COMPACT_ATOMS: atom_id res chain seq x y z
N MET A 1 -19.96 -10.99 -23.24
CA MET A 1 -20.04 -10.47 -21.86
C MET A 1 -19.66 -9.00 -21.90
N THR A 2 -20.62 -8.11 -21.70
CA THR A 2 -20.35 -6.68 -21.54
C THR A 2 -19.82 -6.50 -20.13
N ILE A 3 -18.53 -6.21 -19.99
CA ILE A 3 -17.97 -5.75 -18.72
C ILE A 3 -18.48 -4.33 -18.54
N SER A 4 -19.53 -4.15 -17.73
CA SER A 4 -19.88 -2.83 -17.23
C SER A 4 -18.81 -2.45 -16.22
N THR A 5 -18.11 -1.34 -16.46
CA THR A 5 -17.09 -0.81 -15.55
C THR A 5 -17.69 -0.22 -14.27
N LEU A 6 -19.01 0.00 -14.26
CA LEU A 6 -19.77 0.49 -13.13
C LEU A 6 -20.62 -0.64 -12.56
N ASP A 7 -20.45 -0.86 -11.26
CA ASP A 7 -21.26 -1.79 -10.47
C ASP A 7 -22.48 -1.05 -9.90
N PRO A 8 -23.69 -1.36 -10.38
CA PRO A 8 -24.91 -0.68 -9.94
C PRO A 8 -25.24 -0.94 -8.47
N ASP A 9 -24.73 -2.01 -7.86
CA ASP A 9 -24.98 -2.32 -6.45
C ASP A 9 -24.28 -1.32 -5.50
N ASN A 10 -23.28 -0.60 -6.01
CA ASN A 10 -22.56 0.44 -5.25
C ASN A 10 -23.22 1.83 -5.35
N LEU A 11 -24.30 1.97 -6.12
CA LEU A 11 -25.03 3.24 -6.27
C LEU A 11 -26.07 3.40 -5.14
N ASP A 12 -26.14 4.58 -4.55
CA ASP A 12 -27.19 4.93 -3.59
C ASP A 12 -28.45 5.44 -4.31
N GLY A 13 -29.40 4.52 -4.49
CA GLY A 13 -30.69 4.81 -5.13
C GLY A 13 -31.60 5.77 -4.35
N THR A 14 -31.28 6.12 -3.10
CA THR A 14 -32.06 7.09 -2.31
C THR A 14 -31.72 8.53 -2.65
N VAL A 15 -30.58 8.77 -3.31
CA VAL A 15 -30.11 10.10 -3.72
C VAL A 15 -30.27 10.23 -5.23
N ARG A 16 -30.94 11.28 -5.69
CA ARG A 16 -31.05 11.57 -7.12
C ARG A 16 -29.69 12.05 -7.66
N PRO A 17 -29.20 11.52 -8.79
CA PRO A 17 -27.90 11.92 -9.34
C PRO A 17 -27.84 13.38 -9.79
N GLN A 18 -28.99 14.00 -10.12
CA GLN A 18 -29.05 15.42 -10.49
C GLN A 18 -28.90 16.34 -9.27
N ASP A 19 -29.26 15.86 -8.09
CA ASP A 19 -29.22 16.63 -6.85
C ASP A 19 -27.84 16.49 -6.19
N ASP A 20 -27.26 15.28 -6.19
CA ASP A 20 -25.90 15.03 -5.72
C ASP A 20 -25.33 13.74 -6.35
N LEU A 21 -24.56 13.91 -7.44
CA LEU A 21 -23.92 12.80 -8.13
C LEU A 21 -22.89 12.07 -7.24
N PHE A 22 -22.18 12.79 -6.37
CA PHE A 22 -21.13 12.18 -5.54
C PHE A 22 -21.74 11.22 -4.52
N ARG A 23 -22.80 11.65 -3.84
CA ARG A 23 -23.54 10.78 -2.90
C ARG A 23 -24.31 9.69 -3.62
N HIS A 24 -24.86 9.95 -4.81
CA HIS A 24 -25.48 8.88 -5.60
C HIS A 24 -24.47 7.79 -5.98
N ALA A 25 -23.27 8.16 -6.41
CA ALA A 25 -22.29 7.19 -6.89
C ALA A 25 -21.49 6.50 -5.78
N ASN A 26 -21.28 7.16 -4.64
CA ASN A 26 -20.42 6.66 -3.56
C ASN A 26 -21.13 6.47 -2.22
N GLY A 27 -22.45 6.73 -2.16
CA GLY A 27 -23.20 6.78 -0.91
C GLY A 27 -23.24 5.45 -0.15
N VAL A 28 -23.20 4.32 -0.85
CA VAL A 28 -23.07 3.00 -0.24
C VAL A 28 -21.70 2.87 0.45
N TRP A 29 -20.60 3.13 -0.28
CA TRP A 29 -19.24 3.08 0.28
C TRP A 29 -19.02 4.07 1.44
N LEU A 30 -19.57 5.28 1.34
CA LEU A 30 -19.43 6.33 2.36
C LEU A 30 -20.02 5.94 3.73
N LYS A 31 -20.98 5.00 3.79
CA LYS A 31 -21.58 4.55 5.04
C LYS A 31 -20.60 3.75 5.90
N ASP A 32 -19.69 3.02 5.25
CA ASP A 32 -18.78 2.09 5.91
C ASP A 32 -17.30 2.51 5.80
N ALA A 33 -17.00 3.55 5.02
CA ALA A 33 -15.63 4.03 4.82
C ALA A 33 -15.01 4.57 6.11
N VAL A 34 -13.95 3.90 6.58
CA VAL A 34 -13.13 4.34 7.71
C VAL A 34 -11.79 4.83 7.19
N ILE A 35 -11.35 6.00 7.67
CA ILE A 35 -9.98 6.48 7.47
C ILE A 35 -9.09 5.77 8.50
N PRO A 36 -8.11 4.95 8.09
CA PRO A 36 -7.19 4.29 9.02
C PRO A 36 -6.38 5.32 9.84
N ASP A 37 -6.06 4.99 11.10
CA ASP A 37 -5.35 5.89 12.02
C ASP A 37 -3.95 6.32 11.53
N ASP A 38 -3.33 5.52 10.66
CA ASP A 38 -2.02 5.79 10.06
C ASP A 38 -2.12 6.65 8.79
N ARG A 39 -3.32 7.12 8.41
CA ARG A 39 -3.57 7.81 7.14
C ARG A 39 -4.42 9.07 7.31
N PRO A 40 -4.19 10.08 6.45
CA PRO A 40 -5.02 11.27 6.44
C PRO A 40 -6.32 11.12 5.65
N LEU A 41 -6.45 10.08 4.80
CA LEU A 41 -7.60 9.87 3.90
C LEU A 41 -7.74 8.41 3.48
N THR A 42 -8.93 8.03 2.99
CA THR A 42 -9.24 6.74 2.38
C THR A 42 -10.04 6.93 1.08
N GLY A 43 -9.91 6.00 0.13
CA GLY A 43 -10.63 6.03 -1.13
C GLY A 43 -10.09 5.02 -2.15
N SER A 44 -10.59 5.09 -3.38
CA SER A 44 -10.17 4.17 -4.47
C SER A 44 -8.67 4.25 -4.77
N PHE A 45 -8.09 5.46 -4.76
CA PHE A 45 -6.66 5.65 -5.02
C PHE A 45 -5.77 5.13 -3.89
N THR A 46 -6.21 5.22 -2.63
CA THR A 46 -5.44 4.61 -1.51
C THR A 46 -5.52 3.10 -1.57
N ALA A 47 -6.69 2.52 -1.91
CA ALA A 47 -6.83 1.09 -2.11
C ALA A 47 -5.91 0.56 -3.24
N LEU A 48 -5.82 1.29 -4.37
CA LEU A 48 -4.91 0.93 -5.46
C LEU A 48 -3.44 1.02 -5.03
N ARG A 49 -3.09 2.05 -4.26
CA ARG A 49 -1.76 2.22 -3.71
C ARG A 49 -1.39 1.05 -2.80
N ASP A 50 -2.28 0.65 -1.89
CA ASP A 50 -2.06 -0.48 -0.98
C ASP A 50 -1.83 -1.79 -1.73
N ALA A 51 -2.68 -2.06 -2.73
CA ALA A 51 -2.52 -3.23 -3.59
C ALA A 51 -1.16 -3.20 -4.33
N SER A 52 -0.74 -2.02 -4.79
CA SER A 52 0.54 -1.84 -5.48
C SER A 52 1.73 -2.04 -4.53
N GLU A 53 1.65 -1.52 -3.30
CA GLU A 53 2.68 -1.71 -2.27
C GLU A 53 2.82 -3.20 -1.90
N LEU A 54 1.71 -3.93 -1.77
CA LEU A 54 1.73 -5.38 -1.56
C LEU A 54 2.37 -6.14 -2.73
N ALA A 55 2.04 -5.77 -3.96
CA ALA A 55 2.62 -6.39 -5.15
C ALA A 55 4.14 -6.14 -5.25
N VAL A 56 4.58 -4.90 -5.00
CA VAL A 56 6.01 -4.53 -4.98
C VAL A 56 6.73 -5.28 -3.86
N ARG A 57 6.14 -5.40 -2.67
CA ARG A 57 6.71 -6.18 -1.57
C ARG A 57 6.93 -7.64 -2.00
N ALA A 58 5.93 -8.27 -2.60
CA ALA A 58 6.04 -9.65 -3.08
C ALA A 58 7.18 -9.82 -4.10
N ILE A 59 7.34 -8.87 -5.03
CA ILE A 59 8.45 -8.87 -6.01
C ILE A 59 9.81 -8.77 -5.31
N ILE A 60 9.93 -7.90 -4.30
CA ILE A 60 11.17 -7.70 -3.55
C ILE A 60 11.51 -8.96 -2.74
N GLU A 61 10.53 -9.57 -2.07
CA GLU A 61 10.72 -10.80 -1.29
C GLU A 61 11.12 -11.98 -2.19
N ASP A 62 10.49 -12.10 -3.35
CA ASP A 62 10.84 -13.09 -4.38
C ASP A 62 12.26 -12.86 -4.93
N ALA A 63 12.63 -11.62 -5.27
CA ALA A 63 13.99 -11.28 -5.67
C ALA A 63 15.03 -11.58 -4.56
N ALA A 64 14.71 -11.26 -3.31
CA ALA A 64 15.56 -11.55 -2.16
C ALA A 64 15.80 -13.06 -1.99
N SER A 65 14.78 -13.89 -2.24
CA SER A 65 14.90 -15.35 -2.20
C SER A 65 15.91 -15.91 -3.21
N ARG A 66 16.12 -15.20 -4.33
CA ARG A 66 17.09 -15.54 -5.38
C ARG A 66 18.45 -14.84 -5.24
N ALA A 67 18.62 -13.97 -4.25
CA ALA A 67 19.85 -13.20 -4.09
C ALA A 67 21.13 -14.06 -4.04
N GLY A 68 21.03 -15.29 -3.51
CA GLY A 68 22.15 -16.24 -3.42
C GLY A 68 22.45 -17.03 -4.71
N THR A 69 21.63 -16.90 -5.75
CA THR A 69 21.81 -17.63 -7.02
C THR A 69 22.56 -16.83 -8.09
N GLY A 70 22.79 -15.54 -7.87
CA GLY A 70 23.46 -14.63 -8.81
C GLY A 70 24.71 -13.97 -8.23
N PRO A 71 25.31 -13.01 -8.96
CA PRO A 71 26.42 -12.20 -8.45
C PRO A 71 26.03 -11.47 -7.17
N ALA A 72 26.95 -11.37 -6.21
CA ALA A 72 26.71 -10.68 -4.93
C ALA A 72 26.36 -9.18 -5.10
N ASP A 73 26.72 -8.58 -6.23
CA ASP A 73 26.38 -7.21 -6.63
C ASP A 73 25.23 -7.12 -7.65
N GLY A 74 24.53 -8.23 -7.90
CA GLY A 74 23.35 -8.31 -8.75
C GLY A 74 22.16 -7.52 -8.18
N ILE A 75 21.19 -7.21 -9.04
CA ILE A 75 19.99 -6.44 -8.66
C ILE A 75 19.20 -7.17 -7.56
N ASP A 76 19.02 -8.48 -7.68
CA ASP A 76 18.30 -9.31 -6.69
C ASP A 76 18.97 -9.24 -5.30
N ALA A 77 20.30 -9.34 -5.24
CA ALA A 77 21.07 -9.22 -3.99
C ALA A 77 21.00 -7.81 -3.38
N LYS A 78 21.04 -6.76 -4.22
CA LYS A 78 20.89 -5.37 -3.78
C LYS A 78 19.50 -5.08 -3.24
N LEU A 79 18.45 -5.55 -3.93
CA LEU A 79 17.05 -5.38 -3.49
C LEU A 79 16.80 -6.07 -2.16
N GLY A 80 17.22 -7.33 -2.02
CA GLY A 80 17.07 -8.08 -0.78
C GLY A 80 17.82 -7.46 0.39
N THR A 81 19.07 -7.03 0.18
CA THR A 81 19.87 -6.36 1.23
C THR A 81 19.24 -5.05 1.66
N LEU A 82 18.85 -4.19 0.72
CA LEU A 82 18.23 -2.90 1.03
C LEU A 82 16.92 -3.07 1.81
N TYR A 83 16.08 -4.02 1.39
CA TYR A 83 14.81 -4.29 2.06
C TYR A 83 15.02 -4.83 3.48
N ALA A 84 15.91 -5.81 3.66
CA ALA A 84 16.24 -6.34 4.98
C ALA A 84 16.83 -5.28 5.91
N ASP A 85 17.71 -4.42 5.38
CA ASP A 85 18.34 -3.32 6.13
C ASP A 85 17.33 -2.29 6.62
N PHE A 86 16.27 -2.02 5.83
CA PHE A 86 15.18 -1.11 6.19
C PHE A 86 14.22 -1.74 7.21
N MET A 87 13.93 -3.04 7.07
CA MET A 87 12.97 -3.75 7.94
C MET A 87 13.54 -4.11 9.32
N ASP A 88 14.87 -4.15 9.50
CA ASP A 88 15.52 -4.41 10.79
C ASP A 88 15.48 -3.18 11.73
N THR A 89 14.30 -2.93 12.28
CA THR A 89 14.03 -1.82 13.20
C THR A 89 14.86 -1.91 14.49
N ALA A 90 15.14 -3.11 15.00
CA ALA A 90 15.96 -3.31 16.20
C ALA A 90 17.40 -2.81 15.99
N ARG A 91 18.00 -3.15 14.85
CA ARG A 91 19.35 -2.68 14.49
C ARG A 91 19.38 -1.17 14.26
N VAL A 92 18.32 -0.60 13.68
CA VAL A 92 18.18 0.86 13.51
C VAL A 92 18.14 1.58 14.87
N GLU A 93 17.30 1.13 15.80
CA GLU A 93 17.18 1.75 17.13
C GLU A 93 18.47 1.63 17.95
N ALA A 94 19.14 0.48 17.93
CA ALA A 94 20.43 0.29 18.60
C ALA A 94 21.49 1.27 18.07
N ARG A 95 21.58 1.45 16.75
CA ARG A 95 22.52 2.41 16.13
C ARG A 95 22.16 3.87 16.43
N ARG A 96 20.87 4.19 16.54
CA ARG A 96 20.37 5.52 16.88
C ARG A 96 20.73 5.91 18.33
N ALA A 97 20.58 4.99 19.28
CA ALA A 97 20.99 5.20 20.66
C ALA A 97 22.50 5.47 20.78
N THR A 98 23.33 4.67 20.10
CA THR A 98 24.80 4.84 20.11
C THR A 98 25.25 6.16 19.47
N ARG A 99 24.61 6.62 18.38
CA ARG A 99 24.95 7.91 17.76
C ARG A 99 24.54 9.13 18.59
N ARG A 100 23.53 9.02 19.46
CA ARG A 100 23.09 10.11 20.34
C ARG A 100 23.91 10.22 21.63
N CYS A 101 24.47 9.11 22.14
CA CYS A 101 25.30 9.09 23.36
C CYS A 101 26.77 9.47 23.13
N GLY A 102 27.18 9.72 21.87
CA GLY A 102 28.57 10.04 21.50
C GLY A 102 28.88 11.53 21.30
N ARG A 103 28.08 12.46 21.87
CA ARG A 103 28.39 13.90 21.89
C ARG A 103 28.26 14.46 23.29
#